data_AF-A0A6N2ELA7-F1
#
_entry.id   AF-A0A6N2ELA7-F1
#
_cell.length_a   1.000
_cell.length_b   1.000
_cell.length_c   1.000
_cell.angle_alpha   90.00
_cell.angle_beta   90.00
_cell.angle_gamma   90.00
#
_symmetry.space_group_name_H-M   'P 1'
#
loop_
_entity.id
_entity.type
_entity.pdbx_description
1 polymer ?
#
loop_
_entity_poly.entity_id
_entity_poly.type
_entity_poly.pdbx_seq_one_letter_code
_entity_poly.pdbx_strand_id
1 'polypeptide(L)'
;MKRNHARTLGLAGLATAALTFSALALAQPEGAGGERSAESAQQRPELTRAQLQRQREETQQRIEMLQQRLSRIDGALERLGDDDAREAAGTDQPQTVQSEARELPRDRLRRMEQRRTESAENLQTDPRAELLDTIAAESPELASRLRRLRTEDPDEFGQLLRRIGPRYRELTELRAEDPQLAALRAREMAAGLAMASSTRQLAAAVRSEDDRAAEEARVAVMRALERSFDAREASARLEMSRLRERLGAMESEVQDRRNRRDAIIAEQMRRIEQSLDRLVEREPPQRDGGRRPRRGGGGG
;
A
#
# COMPACT_ATOMS: atom_id res chain seq x y z
N MET A 1 6.34 61.37 14.44
CA MET A 1 6.38 60.26 13.47
C MET A 1 7.09 59.07 14.11
N LYS A 2 6.34 58.12 14.67
CA LYS A 2 6.87 56.91 15.32
C LYS A 2 6.71 55.75 14.33
N ARG A 3 7.82 55.16 13.88
CA ARG A 3 7.82 53.97 13.02
C ARG A 3 7.51 52.76 13.90
N ASN A 4 6.32 52.18 13.71
CA ASN A 4 5.95 50.92 14.34
C ASN A 4 6.70 49.79 13.64
N HIS A 5 7.68 49.21 14.34
CA HIS A 5 8.26 47.93 13.96
C HIS A 5 7.27 46.81 14.31
N ALA A 6 6.36 46.53 13.39
CA ALA A 6 5.55 45.32 13.43
C ALA A 6 6.49 44.13 13.23
N ARG A 7 6.61 43.30 14.28
CA ARG A 7 7.33 42.03 14.24
C ARG A 7 6.59 41.08 13.32
N THR A 8 7.12 40.87 12.12
CA THR A 8 6.75 39.77 11.23
C THR A 8 7.18 38.45 11.87
N LEU A 9 6.25 37.80 12.58
CA LEU A 9 6.39 36.42 13.01
C LEU A 9 6.37 35.53 11.76
N GLY A 10 7.52 34.93 11.46
CA GLY A 10 7.70 33.99 10.37
C GLY A 10 6.81 32.75 10.55
N LEU A 11 5.73 32.69 9.77
CA LEU A 11 4.96 31.47 9.53
C LEU A 11 5.55 30.79 8.30
N ALA A 12 6.62 30.03 8.48
CA ALA A 12 7.20 29.16 7.46
C ALA A 12 7.32 27.74 8.01
N GLY A 13 6.84 26.76 7.24
CA GLY A 13 7.17 25.35 7.47
C GLY A 13 6.02 24.40 7.79
N LEU A 14 4.83 24.55 7.20
CA LEU A 14 3.85 23.44 7.18
C LEU A 14 4.20 22.47 6.05
N ALA A 15 5.21 21.62 6.30
CA ALA A 15 5.59 20.53 5.43
C ALA A 15 4.50 19.45 5.43
N THR A 16 3.72 19.37 4.35
CA THR A 16 2.80 18.27 4.08
C THR A 16 3.57 16.96 3.85
N ALA A 17 3.82 16.21 4.92
CA ALA A 17 4.27 14.83 4.84
C ALA A 17 3.13 13.97 4.24
N ALA A 18 3.25 13.65 2.95
CA ALA A 18 2.41 12.67 2.29
C ALA A 18 2.80 11.26 2.75
N LEU A 19 2.19 10.79 3.85
CA LEU A 19 2.27 9.39 4.26
C LEU A 19 1.43 8.54 3.30
N THR A 20 2.07 7.99 2.28
CA THR A 20 1.52 6.90 1.45
C THR A 20 1.61 5.60 2.24
N PHE A 21 0.48 5.13 2.78
CA PHE A 21 0.38 3.83 3.42
C PHE A 21 0.19 2.76 2.33
N SER A 22 1.29 2.11 1.93
CA SER A 22 1.25 0.94 1.05
C SER A 22 0.79 -0.28 1.85
N ALA A 23 -0.49 -0.64 1.70
CA ALA A 23 -1.00 -1.93 2.16
C ALA A 23 -0.44 -3.03 1.25
N LEU A 24 0.61 -3.71 1.72
CA LEU A 24 1.20 -4.86 1.02
C LEU A 24 0.34 -6.10 1.34
N ALA A 25 -0.42 -6.56 0.34
CA ALA A 25 -1.23 -7.76 0.42
C ALA A 25 -0.32 -9.01 0.47
N LEU A 26 -0.32 -9.70 1.62
CA LEU A 26 0.23 -11.05 1.77
C LEU A 26 -0.77 -12.05 1.18
N ALA A 27 -0.61 -12.34 -0.12
CA ALA A 27 -1.20 -13.52 -0.74
C ALA A 27 -0.41 -14.76 -0.29
N GLN A 28 -1.02 -15.60 0.55
CA GLN A 28 -0.49 -16.93 0.84
C GLN A 28 -0.89 -17.90 -0.29
N PRO A 29 0.04 -18.73 -0.81
CA PRO A 29 -0.32 -19.78 -1.74
C PRO A 29 -0.97 -20.93 -0.98
N GLU A 30 -2.26 -21.14 -1.21
CA GLU A 30 -2.94 -22.39 -0.86
C GLU A 30 -2.56 -23.46 -1.89
N GLY A 31 -2.06 -24.61 -1.39
CA GLY A 31 -2.11 -25.87 -2.12
C GLY A 31 -0.77 -26.45 -2.55
N ALA A 32 -0.25 -27.37 -1.74
CA ALA A 32 0.25 -28.66 -2.22
C ALA A 32 0.46 -29.58 -1.00
N GLY A 33 -0.30 -30.67 -0.96
CA GLY A 33 -0.28 -31.66 0.10
C GLY A 33 1.00 -32.49 0.14
N GLY A 34 1.32 -32.98 1.33
CA GLY A 34 2.37 -33.93 1.59
C GLY A 34 2.36 -34.30 3.07
N GLU A 35 2.06 -35.56 3.35
CA GLU A 35 1.92 -36.20 4.66
C GLU A 35 3.19 -36.06 5.53
N ARG A 36 3.40 -34.90 6.13
CA ARG A 36 4.54 -34.64 7.02
C ARG A 36 4.07 -34.51 8.48
N SER A 37 4.25 -35.60 9.19
CA SER A 37 4.54 -35.77 10.62
C SER A 37 3.78 -34.90 11.64
N ALA A 38 3.00 -35.59 12.48
CA ALA A 38 2.31 -35.06 13.66
C ALA A 38 3.23 -34.37 14.70
N GLU A 39 4.55 -34.55 14.62
CA GLU A 39 5.54 -33.80 15.43
C GLU A 39 5.63 -32.31 15.09
N SER A 40 5.16 -31.89 13.91
CA SER A 40 5.23 -30.48 13.47
C SER A 40 4.13 -29.58 14.05
N ALA A 41 3.12 -30.13 14.74
CA ALA A 41 2.02 -29.35 15.33
C ALA A 41 2.41 -28.62 16.63
N GLN A 42 3.40 -29.12 17.39
CA GLN A 42 3.85 -28.50 18.63
C GLN A 42 4.92 -27.40 18.42
N GLN A 43 5.66 -27.41 17.30
CA GLN A 43 6.70 -26.40 16.99
C GLN A 43 6.18 -25.16 16.24
N ARG A 44 4.98 -25.23 15.65
CA ARG A 44 4.37 -24.11 14.91
C ARG A 44 4.13 -22.82 15.72
N PRO A 45 3.68 -22.83 17.00
CA PRO A 45 3.40 -21.59 17.72
C PRO A 45 4.65 -20.75 17.99
N GLU A 46 5.80 -21.37 18.23
CA GLU A 46 7.06 -20.65 18.45
C GLU A 46 7.60 -20.00 17.18
N LEU A 47 7.48 -20.68 16.04
CA LEU A 47 7.86 -20.12 14.73
C LEU A 47 7.01 -18.90 14.38
N THR A 48 5.70 -18.90 14.66
CA THR A 48 4.85 -17.72 14.47
C THR A 48 5.21 -16.57 15.40
N ARG A 49 5.57 -16.82 16.67
CA ARG A 49 6.01 -15.76 17.59
C ARG A 49 7.32 -15.12 17.13
N ALA A 50 8.30 -15.94 16.73
CA ALA A 50 9.58 -15.45 16.22
C ALA A 50 9.41 -14.62 14.94
N GLN A 51 8.50 -15.01 14.04
CA GLN A 51 8.19 -14.23 12.83
C GLN A 51 7.53 -12.88 13.16
N LEU A 52 6.54 -12.86 14.05
CA LEU A 52 5.89 -11.62 14.49
C LEU A 52 6.89 -10.68 15.19
N GLN A 53 7.81 -11.25 15.97
CA GLN A 53 8.85 -10.48 16.64
C GLN A 53 9.83 -9.85 15.66
N ARG A 54 10.30 -10.60 14.64
CA ARG A 54 11.12 -10.05 13.55
C ARG A 54 10.39 -8.95 12.78
N GLN A 55 9.11 -9.15 12.49
CA GLN A 55 8.31 -8.15 11.77
C GLN A 55 8.16 -6.87 12.60
N ARG A 56 7.98 -7.00 13.92
CA ARG A 56 7.95 -5.87 14.85
C ARG A 56 9.29 -5.13 14.88
N GLU A 57 10.41 -5.85 15.00
CA GLU A 57 11.76 -5.27 14.97
C GLU A 57 12.04 -4.54 13.65
N GLU A 58 11.67 -5.12 12.50
CA GLU A 58 11.82 -4.48 11.19
C GLU A 58 10.98 -3.20 11.07
N THR A 59 9.74 -3.21 11.55
CA THR A 59 8.92 -1.99 11.59
C THR A 59 9.49 -0.93 12.52
N GLN A 60 10.05 -1.32 13.66
CA GLN A 60 10.69 -0.40 14.61
C GLN A 60 11.94 0.25 14.00
N GLN A 61 12.80 -0.54 13.35
CA GLN A 61 13.97 -0.04 12.62
C GLN A 61 13.58 0.94 11.50
N ARG A 62 12.49 0.66 10.79
CA ARG A 62 11.98 1.56 9.75
C ARG A 62 11.46 2.88 10.33
N ILE A 63 10.80 2.85 11.49
CA ILE A 63 10.36 4.07 12.21
C ILE A 63 11.59 4.89 12.63
N GLU A 64 12.60 4.27 13.23
CA GLU A 64 13.84 4.95 13.65
C GLU A 64 14.58 5.58 12.45
N MET A 65 14.67 4.87 11.33
CA MET A 65 15.26 5.38 10.09
C MET A 65 14.52 6.61 9.57
N LEU A 66 13.18 6.59 9.59
CA LEU A 66 12.35 7.72 9.17
C LEU A 66 12.51 8.93 10.12
N GLN A 67 12.58 8.68 11.43
CA GLN A 67 12.86 9.72 12.43
C GLN A 67 14.24 10.36 12.24
N GLN A 68 15.28 9.57 11.96
CA GLN A 68 16.62 10.09 11.62
C GLN A 68 16.63 10.90 10.33
N ARG A 69 15.81 10.52 9.33
CA ARG A 69 15.68 11.30 8.10
C ARG A 69 14.97 12.63 8.35
N LEU A 70 13.91 12.63 9.17
CA LEU A 70 13.21 13.86 9.54
C LEU A 70 14.13 14.80 10.32
N SER A 71 14.89 14.31 11.30
CA SER A 71 15.82 15.15 12.05
C SER A 71 16.94 15.74 11.18
N ARG A 72 17.40 15.02 10.13
CA ARG A 72 18.33 15.58 9.14
C ARG A 72 17.69 16.67 8.29
N ILE A 73 16.42 16.53 7.93
CA ILE A 73 15.68 17.56 7.19
C ILE A 73 15.49 18.79 8.08
N ASP A 74 15.07 18.60 9.34
CA ASP A 74 14.90 19.69 10.30
C ASP A 74 16.22 20.45 10.52
N GLY A 75 17.33 19.74 10.74
CA GLY A 75 18.65 20.36 10.86
C GLY A 75 19.15 21.03 9.57
N ALA A 76 18.73 20.58 8.39
CA ALA A 76 19.02 21.26 7.13
C ALA A 76 18.18 22.53 6.96
N LEU A 77 16.92 22.51 7.42
CA LEU A 77 16.02 23.67 7.43
C LEU A 77 16.48 24.74 8.43
N GLU A 78 16.99 24.34 9.60
CA GLU A 78 17.59 25.26 10.56
C GLU A 78 18.82 25.98 9.97
N ARG A 79 19.69 25.25 9.25
CA ARG A 79 20.84 25.86 8.55
C ARG A 79 20.41 26.80 7.43
N LEU A 80 19.41 26.42 6.63
CA LEU A 80 18.84 27.30 5.60
C LEU A 80 18.20 28.56 6.19
N GLY A 81 17.62 28.47 7.40
CA GLY A 81 17.07 29.62 8.12
C GLY A 81 18.14 30.60 8.62
N ASP A 82 19.35 30.12 8.91
CA ASP A 82 20.49 30.97 9.31
C ASP A 82 21.33 31.46 8.11
N ASP A 83 21.32 30.72 6.99
CA ASP A 83 22.12 31.01 5.78
C ASP A 83 21.45 31.99 4.79
N ASP A 84 20.20 32.41 4.98
CA ASP A 84 19.58 33.50 4.19
C ASP A 84 20.28 34.87 4.36
N ALA A 85 21.30 34.97 5.22
CA ALA A 85 22.17 36.14 5.35
C ALA A 85 23.51 36.02 4.58
N ARG A 86 23.90 34.85 4.06
CA ARG A 86 25.18 34.67 3.37
C ARG A 86 25.09 33.68 2.20
N GLU A 87 25.51 34.17 1.04
CA GLU A 87 25.94 33.40 -0.15
C GLU A 87 24.91 33.10 -1.26
N ALA A 88 24.65 34.18 -1.99
CA ALA A 88 24.51 34.19 -3.45
C ALA A 88 25.80 33.79 -4.22
N ALA A 89 26.62 32.83 -3.77
CA ALA A 89 27.87 32.49 -4.46
C ALA A 89 28.33 31.05 -4.22
N GLY A 90 27.86 30.09 -5.03
CA GLY A 90 28.33 28.71 -4.92
C GLY A 90 27.66 27.74 -5.88
N THR A 91 27.87 27.95 -7.18
CA THR A 91 27.38 27.11 -8.27
C THR A 91 28.04 25.73 -8.24
N ASP A 92 27.44 24.75 -7.57
CA ASP A 92 27.89 23.36 -7.62
C ASP A 92 27.18 22.63 -8.78
N GLN A 93 27.95 22.33 -9.84
CA GLN A 93 27.44 21.67 -11.05
C GLN A 93 27.07 20.21 -10.76
N PRO A 94 25.89 19.73 -11.17
CA PRO A 94 25.58 18.31 -11.08
C PRO A 94 26.50 17.52 -12.02
N GLN A 95 27.25 16.58 -11.44
CA GLN A 95 28.06 15.63 -12.19
C GLN A 95 27.20 14.84 -13.18
N THR A 96 27.47 15.05 -14.46
CA THR A 96 26.90 14.32 -15.58
C THR A 96 27.33 12.86 -15.49
N VAL A 97 26.45 12.00 -14.97
CA VAL A 97 26.65 10.55 -14.99
C VAL A 97 26.62 10.11 -16.46
N GLN A 98 27.79 9.81 -17.03
CA GLN A 98 27.92 9.22 -18.36
C GLN A 98 27.30 7.83 -18.34
N SER A 99 26.03 7.74 -18.73
CA SER A 99 25.32 6.49 -18.88
C SER A 99 25.85 5.75 -20.11
N GLU A 100 26.68 4.73 -19.88
CA GLU A 100 27.05 3.73 -20.88
C GLU A 100 25.80 3.13 -21.52
N ALA A 101 25.72 3.23 -22.84
CA ALA A 101 24.64 2.70 -23.66
C ALA A 101 24.64 1.16 -23.61
N ARG A 102 24.02 0.58 -22.58
CA ARG A 102 23.68 -0.84 -22.56
C ARG A 102 22.60 -1.10 -23.60
N GLU A 103 22.97 -1.80 -24.67
CA GLU A 103 22.06 -2.32 -25.68
C GLU A 103 20.89 -3.06 -25.01
N LEU A 104 19.68 -2.52 -25.19
CA LEU A 104 18.47 -3.13 -24.65
C LEU A 104 18.21 -4.46 -25.39
N PRO A 105 17.95 -5.57 -24.68
CA PRO A 105 17.62 -6.85 -25.29
C PRO A 105 16.47 -6.72 -26.29
N ARG A 106 16.63 -7.29 -27.49
CA ARG A 106 15.67 -7.19 -28.62
C ARG A 106 14.22 -7.58 -28.25
N ASP A 107 14.04 -8.41 -27.24
CA ASP A 107 12.72 -8.79 -26.71
C ASP A 107 11.95 -7.64 -26.07
N ARG A 108 12.63 -6.60 -25.57
CA ARG A 108 11.99 -5.42 -24.97
C ARG A 108 11.32 -4.54 -26.01
N LEU A 109 11.90 -4.44 -27.20
CA LEU A 109 11.33 -3.69 -28.33
C LEU A 109 10.03 -4.33 -28.82
N ARG A 110 10.00 -5.66 -28.95
CA ARG A 110 8.81 -6.40 -29.40
C ARG A 110 7.63 -6.28 -28.42
N ARG A 111 7.90 -6.29 -27.10
CA ARG A 111 6.86 -6.02 -26.06
C ARG A 111 6.37 -4.57 -26.07
N MET A 112 7.23 -3.60 -26.41
CA MET A 112 6.83 -2.20 -26.54
C MET A 112 5.97 -1.96 -27.78
N GLU A 113 6.25 -2.63 -28.90
CA GLU A 113 5.42 -2.58 -30.10
C GLU A 113 4.05 -3.24 -29.89
N GLN A 114 4.00 -4.41 -29.23
CA GLN A 114 2.72 -5.05 -28.88
C GLN A 114 1.85 -4.18 -27.95
N ARG A 115 2.46 -3.54 -26.94
CA ARG A 115 1.73 -2.57 -26.10
C ARG A 115 1.26 -1.33 -26.86
N ARG A 116 1.98 -0.92 -27.91
CA ARG A 116 1.56 0.20 -28.78
C ARG A 116 0.38 -0.20 -29.66
N THR A 117 0.36 -1.40 -30.23
CA THR A 117 -0.75 -1.87 -31.07
C THR A 117 -2.01 -2.13 -30.24
N GLU A 118 -1.90 -2.73 -29.05
CA GLU A 118 -3.03 -2.93 -28.14
C GLU A 118 -3.57 -1.60 -27.57
N SER A 119 -2.70 -0.60 -27.38
CA SER A 119 -3.15 0.77 -27.06
C SER A 119 -3.81 1.48 -28.24
N ALA A 120 -3.49 1.13 -29.49
CA ALA A 120 -3.99 1.86 -30.66
C ALA A 120 -5.45 1.52 -30.99
N GLU A 121 -5.90 0.28 -30.76
CA GLU A 121 -7.29 -0.12 -31.00
C GLU A 121 -8.29 0.42 -29.95
N ASN A 122 -7.82 0.82 -28.76
CA ASN A 122 -8.66 1.42 -27.71
C ASN A 122 -8.71 2.97 -27.74
N LEU A 123 -8.26 3.61 -28.83
CA LEU A 123 -8.15 5.08 -28.95
C LEU A 123 -9.45 5.82 -29.32
N GLN A 124 -10.57 5.13 -29.57
CA GLN A 124 -11.80 5.82 -30.00
C GLN A 124 -12.49 6.58 -28.86
N THR A 125 -12.30 6.19 -27.60
CA THR A 125 -12.71 6.98 -26.44
C THR A 125 -11.52 7.77 -25.94
N ASP A 126 -11.62 9.11 -25.92
CA ASP A 126 -10.63 9.95 -25.23
C ASP A 126 -10.63 9.54 -23.75
N PRO A 127 -9.60 8.85 -23.23
CA PRO A 127 -9.59 8.36 -21.86
C PRO A 127 -9.66 9.51 -20.84
N ARG A 128 -9.40 10.75 -21.28
CA ARG A 128 -9.55 11.96 -20.48
C ARG A 128 -11.01 12.37 -20.33
N ALA A 129 -11.87 12.08 -21.30
CA ALA A 129 -13.30 12.37 -21.22
C ALA A 129 -13.97 11.48 -20.17
N GLU A 130 -13.75 10.16 -20.22
CA GLU A 130 -14.26 9.21 -19.21
C GLU A 130 -13.78 9.57 -17.79
N LEU A 131 -12.52 10.00 -17.68
CA LEU A 131 -11.96 10.47 -16.43
C LEU A 131 -12.65 11.73 -15.92
N LEU A 132 -12.95 12.70 -16.80
CA LEU A 132 -13.67 13.92 -16.42
C LEU A 132 -15.11 13.65 -15.99
N ASP A 133 -15.78 12.68 -16.61
CA ASP A 133 -17.13 12.28 -16.23
C ASP A 133 -17.13 11.58 -14.88
N THR A 134 -16.12 10.73 -14.64
CA THR A 134 -15.90 10.12 -13.32
C THR A 134 -15.65 11.17 -12.24
N ILE A 135 -14.82 12.18 -12.55
CA ILE A 135 -14.58 13.30 -11.63
C ILE A 135 -15.86 14.11 -11.42
N ALA A 136 -16.69 14.29 -12.46
CA ALA A 136 -17.94 15.05 -12.36
C ALA A 136 -18.98 14.40 -11.46
N ALA A 137 -19.02 13.07 -11.43
CA ALA A 137 -19.91 12.33 -10.53
C ALA A 137 -19.52 12.52 -9.04
N GLU A 138 -18.22 12.56 -8.74
CA GLU A 138 -17.72 12.63 -7.36
C GLU A 138 -17.50 14.05 -6.84
N SER A 139 -17.06 14.95 -7.73
CA SER A 139 -16.76 16.34 -7.41
C SER A 139 -17.15 17.23 -8.59
N PRO A 140 -18.43 17.65 -8.67
CA PRO A 140 -18.92 18.52 -9.75
C PRO A 140 -18.14 19.83 -9.84
N GLU A 141 -17.74 20.39 -8.70
CA GLU A 141 -16.94 21.61 -8.61
C GLU A 141 -15.56 21.43 -9.25
N LEU A 142 -14.86 20.33 -8.94
CA LEU A 142 -13.56 20.01 -9.53
C LEU A 142 -13.68 19.75 -11.03
N ALA A 143 -14.71 19.03 -11.47
CA ALA A 143 -14.95 18.82 -12.90
C ALA A 143 -15.22 20.13 -13.64
N SER A 144 -16.03 21.03 -13.05
CA SER A 144 -16.24 22.38 -13.60
C SER A 144 -14.92 23.15 -13.72
N ARG A 145 -14.06 23.07 -12.70
CA ARG A 145 -12.75 23.71 -12.71
C ARG A 145 -11.82 23.10 -13.76
N LEU A 146 -11.79 21.78 -13.89
CA LEU A 146 -10.98 21.08 -14.89
C LEU A 146 -11.45 21.37 -16.32
N ARG A 147 -12.76 21.48 -16.55
CA ARG A 147 -13.33 21.88 -17.85
C ARG A 147 -12.93 23.31 -18.22
N ARG A 148 -12.96 24.25 -17.27
CA ARG A 148 -12.45 25.61 -17.46
C ARG A 148 -10.95 25.63 -17.71
N LEU A 149 -10.18 24.90 -16.91
CA LEU A 149 -8.73 24.81 -17.08
C LEU A 149 -8.36 24.23 -18.44
N ARG A 150 -9.11 23.24 -18.94
CA ARG A 150 -8.92 22.69 -20.29
C ARG A 150 -9.02 23.75 -21.39
N THR A 151 -9.87 24.77 -21.22
CA THR A 151 -10.03 25.86 -22.19
C THR A 151 -9.09 27.03 -21.95
N GLU A 152 -8.79 27.35 -20.68
CA GLU A 152 -7.98 28.51 -20.28
C GLU A 152 -6.47 28.22 -20.35
N ASP A 153 -6.05 27.06 -19.86
CA ASP A 153 -4.65 26.60 -19.83
C ASP A 153 -4.58 25.07 -20.05
N PRO A 154 -4.53 24.61 -21.31
CA PRO A 154 -4.51 23.19 -21.63
C PRO A 154 -3.25 22.47 -21.13
N ASP A 155 -2.14 23.19 -20.94
CA ASP A 155 -0.89 22.62 -20.44
C ASP A 155 -0.98 22.35 -18.93
N GLU A 156 -1.47 23.31 -18.14
CA GLU A 156 -1.73 23.08 -16.71
C GLU A 156 -2.77 21.98 -16.53
N PHE A 157 -3.83 21.96 -17.35
CA PHE A 157 -4.81 20.87 -17.36
C PHE A 157 -4.14 19.51 -17.59
N GLY A 158 -3.27 19.39 -18.61
CA GLY A 158 -2.56 18.15 -18.92
C GLY A 158 -1.59 17.71 -17.81
N GLN A 159 -0.95 18.64 -17.11
CA GLN A 159 -0.09 18.33 -15.96
C GLN A 159 -0.92 17.88 -14.74
N LEU A 160 -2.01 18.59 -14.45
CA LEU A 160 -2.89 18.26 -13.35
C LEU A 160 -3.52 16.88 -13.54
N LEU A 161 -4.00 16.59 -14.77
CA LEU A 161 -4.57 15.30 -15.12
C LEU A 161 -3.53 14.16 -15.04
N ARG A 162 -2.28 14.40 -15.44
CA ARG A 162 -1.19 13.42 -15.26
C ARG A 162 -0.93 13.09 -13.79
N ARG A 163 -1.07 14.09 -12.90
CA ARG A 163 -0.88 13.92 -11.46
C ARG A 163 -2.03 13.19 -10.78
N ILE A 164 -3.28 13.53 -11.13
CA ILE A 164 -4.47 12.97 -10.45
C ILE A 164 -5.05 11.74 -11.15
N GLY A 165 -4.79 11.57 -12.45
CA GLY A 165 -5.40 10.54 -13.29
C GLY A 165 -5.14 9.10 -12.84
N PRO A 166 -3.93 8.70 -12.40
CA PRO A 166 -3.71 7.37 -11.84
C PRO A 166 -4.62 7.07 -10.64
N ARG A 167 -4.76 8.03 -9.72
CA ARG A 167 -5.57 7.87 -8.51
C ARG A 167 -7.07 7.72 -8.80
N TYR A 168 -7.58 8.45 -9.81
CA TYR A 168 -8.98 8.30 -10.22
C TYR A 168 -9.26 7.02 -11.01
N ARG A 169 -8.25 6.46 -11.70
CA ARG A 169 -8.36 5.11 -12.29
C ARG A 169 -8.45 4.05 -11.20
N GLU A 170 -7.56 4.10 -10.21
CA GLU A 170 -7.63 3.25 -9.01
C GLU A 170 -8.99 3.38 -8.31
N LEU A 171 -9.53 4.60 -8.21
CA LEU A 171 -10.85 4.85 -7.64
C LEU A 171 -11.99 4.18 -8.43
N THR A 172 -11.86 4.11 -9.76
CA THR A 172 -12.86 3.51 -10.64
C THR A 172 -12.86 2.00 -10.51
N GLU A 173 -11.68 1.39 -10.48
CA GLU A 173 -11.50 -0.05 -10.20
C GLU A 173 -12.04 -0.40 -8.81
N LEU A 174 -11.64 0.39 -7.80
CA LEU A 174 -12.08 0.22 -6.43
C LEU A 174 -13.59 0.36 -6.26
N ARG A 175 -14.27 1.17 -7.09
CA ARG A 175 -15.74 1.30 -7.03
C ARG A 175 -16.44 0.00 -7.39
N ALA A 176 -15.87 -0.79 -8.30
CA ALA A 176 -16.42 -2.09 -8.69
C ALA A 176 -16.23 -3.15 -7.59
N GLU A 177 -15.09 -3.12 -6.91
CA GLU A 177 -14.75 -4.10 -5.86
C GLU A 177 -15.34 -3.74 -4.50
N ASP A 178 -15.33 -2.45 -4.16
CA ASP A 178 -15.59 -1.92 -2.83
C ASP A 178 -16.11 -0.47 -2.88
N PRO A 179 -17.40 -0.27 -3.17
CA PRO A 179 -17.96 1.06 -3.39
C PRO A 179 -17.89 1.96 -2.15
N GLN A 180 -17.89 1.38 -0.95
CA GLN A 180 -17.78 2.14 0.29
C GLN A 180 -16.38 2.71 0.49
N LEU A 181 -15.34 1.90 0.27
CA LEU A 181 -13.96 2.39 0.34
C LEU A 181 -13.67 3.37 -0.79
N ALA A 182 -14.18 3.14 -1.99
CA ALA A 182 -14.09 4.09 -3.10
C ALA A 182 -14.66 5.46 -2.71
N ALA A 183 -15.87 5.52 -2.15
CA ALA A 183 -16.47 6.78 -1.72
C ALA A 183 -15.61 7.54 -0.68
N LEU A 184 -14.98 6.83 0.26
CA LEU A 184 -14.09 7.45 1.24
C LEU A 184 -12.79 7.96 0.61
N ARG A 185 -12.17 7.18 -0.29
CA ARG A 185 -11.00 7.62 -1.05
C ARG A 185 -11.30 8.83 -1.94
N ALA A 186 -12.48 8.89 -2.54
CA ALA A 186 -12.92 10.05 -3.31
C ALA A 186 -12.97 11.32 -2.44
N ARG A 187 -13.54 11.21 -1.23
CA ARG A 187 -13.57 12.31 -0.25
C ARG A 187 -12.18 12.75 0.19
N GLU A 188 -11.28 11.81 0.46
CA GLU A 188 -9.88 12.12 0.80
C GLU A 188 -9.18 12.88 -0.33
N MET A 189 -9.37 12.46 -1.59
CA MET A 189 -8.81 13.14 -2.76
C MET A 189 -9.38 14.55 -2.91
N ALA A 190 -10.69 14.71 -2.78
CA ALA A 190 -11.34 16.02 -2.85
C ALA A 190 -10.84 16.97 -1.75
N ALA A 191 -10.72 16.47 -0.51
CA ALA A 191 -10.18 17.24 0.60
C ALA A 191 -8.72 17.65 0.37
N GLY A 192 -7.89 16.74 -0.15
CA GLY A 192 -6.50 17.04 -0.50
C GLY A 192 -6.37 18.12 -1.58
N LEU A 193 -7.24 18.10 -2.59
CA LEU A 193 -7.27 19.12 -3.64
C LEU A 193 -7.75 20.48 -3.10
N ALA A 194 -8.78 20.49 -2.25
CA ALA A 194 -9.27 21.69 -1.58
C ALA A 194 -8.18 22.32 -0.71
N MET A 195 -7.43 21.48 0.03
CA MET A 195 -6.30 21.92 0.85
C MET A 195 -5.21 22.55 -0.02
N ALA A 196 -4.75 21.87 -1.08
CA ALA A 196 -3.74 22.40 -1.98
C ALA A 196 -4.16 23.71 -2.66
N SER A 197 -5.44 23.86 -3.02
CA SER A 197 -5.98 25.10 -3.58
C SER A 197 -5.99 26.23 -2.55
N SER A 198 -6.46 25.96 -1.33
CA SER A 198 -6.57 26.96 -0.26
C SER A 198 -5.18 27.44 0.19
N THR A 199 -4.20 26.55 0.26
CA THR A 199 -2.81 26.91 0.58
C THR A 199 -2.20 27.82 -0.49
N ARG A 200 -2.46 27.55 -1.79
CA ARG A 200 -2.00 28.44 -2.87
C ARG A 200 -2.63 29.83 -2.80
N GLN A 201 -3.93 29.90 -2.47
CA GLN A 201 -4.64 31.17 -2.27
C GLN A 201 -4.06 31.96 -1.10
N LEU A 202 -3.80 31.29 0.03
CA LEU A 202 -3.16 31.92 1.18
C LEU A 202 -1.77 32.46 0.83
N ALA A 203 -0.96 31.67 0.15
CA ALA A 203 0.37 32.09 -0.27
C ALA A 203 0.33 33.29 -1.25
N ALA A 204 -0.69 33.40 -2.08
CA ALA A 204 -0.89 34.55 -2.96
C ALA A 204 -1.35 35.79 -2.18
N ALA A 205 -2.31 35.64 -1.28
CA ALA A 205 -2.86 36.73 -0.47
C ALA A 205 -1.81 37.35 0.49
N VAL A 206 -0.95 36.52 1.08
CA VAL A 206 0.17 36.99 1.90
C VAL A 206 1.18 37.79 1.07
N ARG A 207 1.44 37.37 -0.18
CA ARG A 207 2.36 38.09 -1.09
C ARG A 207 1.80 39.41 -1.61
N SER A 208 0.47 39.57 -1.65
CA SER A 208 -0.16 40.83 -2.06
C SER A 208 -0.29 41.85 -0.93
N GLU A 209 0.14 41.53 0.30
CA GLU A 209 0.00 42.39 1.49
C GLU A 209 -1.45 42.84 1.77
N ASP A 210 -2.43 42.05 1.34
CA ASP A 210 -3.86 42.29 1.61
C ASP A 210 -4.29 41.47 2.83
N ASP A 211 -4.31 42.11 3.99
CA ASP A 211 -4.65 41.49 5.27
C ASP A 211 -6.02 40.81 5.25
N ARG A 212 -7.00 41.40 4.56
CA ARG A 212 -8.35 40.84 4.48
C ARG A 212 -8.36 39.56 3.64
N ALA A 213 -7.74 39.60 2.47
CA ALA A 213 -7.61 38.43 1.61
C ALA A 213 -6.82 37.31 2.31
N ALA A 214 -5.79 37.66 3.08
CA ALA A 214 -5.00 36.70 3.83
C ALA A 214 -5.82 36.02 4.93
N GLU A 215 -6.65 36.76 5.66
CA GLU A 215 -7.53 36.20 6.70
C GLU A 215 -8.60 35.28 6.10
N GLU A 216 -9.24 35.70 5.01
CA GLU A 216 -10.22 34.87 4.29
C GLU A 216 -9.58 33.55 3.81
N ALA A 217 -8.35 33.61 3.29
CA ALA A 217 -7.61 32.43 2.86
C ALA A 217 -7.17 31.54 4.03
N ARG A 218 -6.85 32.10 5.21
CA ARG A 218 -6.57 31.32 6.43
C ARG A 218 -7.80 30.50 6.84
N VAL A 219 -8.97 31.13 6.86
CA VAL A 219 -10.24 30.44 7.17
C VAL A 219 -10.51 29.32 6.15
N ALA A 220 -10.24 29.55 4.87
CA ALA A 220 -10.37 28.52 3.84
C ALA A 220 -9.43 27.32 4.07
N VAL A 221 -8.17 27.56 4.43
CA VAL A 221 -7.20 26.52 4.78
C VAL A 221 -7.67 25.72 6.00
N MET A 222 -8.13 26.39 7.06
CA MET A 222 -8.65 25.73 8.26
C MET A 222 -9.82 24.79 7.92
N ARG A 223 -10.81 25.26 7.14
CA ARG A 223 -11.94 24.43 6.69
C ARG A 223 -11.52 23.28 5.77
N ALA A 224 -10.44 23.44 5.01
CA ALA A 224 -9.90 22.36 4.18
C ALA A 224 -9.17 21.31 5.04
N LEU A 225 -8.48 21.73 6.10
CA LEU A 225 -7.87 20.86 7.09
C LEU A 225 -8.90 20.03 7.86
N GLU A 226 -9.97 20.66 8.35
CA GLU A 226 -11.09 19.97 9.01
C GLU A 226 -11.67 18.87 8.11
N ARG A 227 -12.01 19.19 6.85
CA ARG A 227 -12.53 18.21 5.88
C ARG A 227 -11.54 17.07 5.61
N SER A 228 -10.24 17.37 5.57
CA SER A 228 -9.19 16.36 5.39
C SER A 228 -9.09 15.43 6.59
N PHE A 229 -9.20 15.98 7.80
CA PHE A 229 -9.24 15.21 9.04
C PHE A 229 -10.45 14.28 9.07
N ASP A 230 -11.65 14.81 8.83
CA ASP A 230 -12.89 14.04 8.85
C ASP A 230 -12.87 12.89 7.81
N ALA A 231 -12.35 13.15 6.61
CA ALA A 231 -12.21 12.14 5.57
C ALA A 231 -11.28 11.00 6.01
N ARG A 232 -10.13 11.32 6.60
CA ARG A 232 -9.17 10.33 7.11
C ARG A 232 -9.72 9.56 8.30
N GLU A 233 -10.43 10.23 9.21
CA GLU A 233 -11.07 9.58 10.34
C GLU A 233 -12.12 8.58 9.86
N ALA A 234 -12.94 8.96 8.88
CA ALA A 234 -13.93 8.07 8.30
C ALA A 234 -13.28 6.82 7.65
N SER A 235 -12.19 6.99 6.90
CA SER A 235 -11.40 5.87 6.36
C SER A 235 -10.86 4.95 7.46
N ALA A 236 -10.27 5.52 8.50
CA ALA A 236 -9.74 4.77 9.63
C ALA A 236 -10.84 4.00 10.37
N ARG A 237 -12.03 4.59 10.54
CA ARG A 237 -13.20 3.92 11.14
C ARG A 237 -13.67 2.72 10.31
N LEU A 238 -13.72 2.85 8.98
CA LEU A 238 -14.06 1.73 8.09
C LEU A 238 -13.04 0.59 8.21
N GLU A 239 -11.74 0.94 8.18
CA GLU A 239 -10.66 -0.04 8.32
C GLU A 239 -10.74 -0.76 9.67
N MET A 240 -10.93 -0.03 10.77
CA MET A 240 -11.15 -0.61 12.10
C MET A 240 -12.35 -1.56 12.12
N SER A 241 -13.45 -1.21 11.45
CA SER A 241 -14.63 -2.08 11.36
C SER A 241 -14.30 -3.40 10.66
N ARG A 242 -13.61 -3.36 9.52
CA ARG A 242 -13.22 -4.55 8.76
C ARG A 242 -12.23 -5.43 9.53
N LEU A 243 -11.29 -4.81 10.24
CA LEU A 243 -10.35 -5.55 11.08
C LEU A 243 -11.09 -6.27 12.22
N ARG A 244 -12.10 -5.65 12.84
CA ARG A 244 -12.94 -6.30 13.85
C ARG A 244 -13.74 -7.47 13.28
N GLU A 245 -14.34 -7.31 12.11
CA GLU A 245 -15.08 -8.38 11.43
C GLU A 245 -14.16 -9.57 11.11
N ARG A 246 -12.99 -9.30 10.55
CA ARG A 246 -11.99 -10.34 10.25
C ARG A 246 -11.49 -11.05 11.51
N LEU A 247 -11.28 -10.31 12.59
CA LEU A 247 -10.89 -10.89 13.88
C LEU A 247 -12.00 -11.80 14.44
N GLY A 248 -13.26 -11.34 14.41
CA GLY A 248 -14.39 -12.17 14.81
C GLY A 248 -14.54 -13.44 13.97
N ALA A 249 -14.30 -13.36 12.66
CA ALA A 249 -14.30 -14.54 11.79
C ALA A 249 -13.18 -15.55 12.16
N MET A 250 -11.96 -15.06 12.44
CA MET A 250 -10.85 -15.90 12.90
C MET A 250 -11.13 -16.54 14.27
N GLU A 251 -11.73 -15.80 15.20
CA GLU A 251 -12.12 -16.31 16.51
C GLU A 251 -13.17 -17.43 16.38
N SER A 252 -14.18 -17.23 15.52
CA SER A 252 -15.18 -18.24 15.19
C SER A 252 -14.53 -19.49 14.60
N GLU A 253 -13.60 -19.34 13.66
CA GLU A 253 -12.88 -20.46 13.05
C GLU A 253 -12.06 -21.24 14.09
N VAL A 254 -11.36 -20.55 14.99
CA VAL A 254 -10.62 -21.19 16.09
C VAL A 254 -11.58 -21.95 17.00
N GLN A 255 -12.74 -21.39 17.32
CA GLN A 255 -13.73 -22.05 18.15
C GLN A 255 -14.34 -23.28 17.46
N ASP A 256 -14.64 -23.20 16.16
CA ASP A 256 -15.09 -24.35 15.37
C ASP A 256 -14.06 -25.47 15.34
N ARG A 257 -12.78 -25.13 15.16
CA ARG A 257 -11.68 -26.10 15.25
C ARG A 257 -11.58 -26.74 16.63
N ARG A 258 -11.80 -25.97 17.71
CA ARG A 258 -11.85 -26.50 19.08
C ARG A 258 -13.03 -27.44 19.29
N ASN A 259 -14.21 -27.09 18.79
CA ASN A 259 -15.40 -27.94 18.89
C ASN A 259 -15.25 -29.24 18.10
N ARG A 260 -14.55 -29.20 16.96
CA ARG A 260 -14.24 -30.39 16.14
C ARG A 260 -13.04 -31.19 16.65
N ARG A 261 -12.31 -30.69 17.65
CA ARG A 261 -11.05 -31.29 18.13
C ARG A 261 -11.24 -32.74 18.53
N ASP A 262 -12.23 -33.04 19.35
CA ASP A 262 -12.40 -34.39 19.90
C ASP A 262 -12.82 -35.39 18.81
N ALA A 263 -13.64 -34.96 17.85
CA ALA A 263 -13.99 -35.77 16.68
C ALA A 263 -12.76 -36.05 15.80
N ILE A 264 -11.89 -35.05 15.59
CA ILE A 264 -10.63 -35.22 14.87
C ILE A 264 -9.71 -36.20 15.62
N ILE A 265 -9.56 -36.06 16.94
CA ILE A 265 -8.74 -36.96 17.77
C ILE A 265 -9.29 -38.39 17.69
N ALA A 266 -10.60 -38.58 17.85
CA ALA A 266 -11.23 -39.90 17.79
C ALA A 266 -11.07 -40.57 16.42
N GLU A 267 -11.16 -39.81 15.33
CA GLU A 267 -10.90 -40.31 13.97
C GLU A 267 -9.44 -40.73 13.80
N GLN A 268 -8.48 -39.94 14.30
CA GLN A 268 -7.06 -40.29 14.24
C GLN A 268 -6.73 -41.53 15.09
N MET A 269 -7.29 -41.64 16.29
CA MET A 269 -7.14 -42.83 17.14
C MET A 269 -7.67 -44.08 16.46
N ARG A 270 -8.88 -44.03 15.86
CA ARG A 270 -9.44 -45.14 15.09
C ARG A 270 -8.54 -45.59 13.93
N ARG A 271 -7.89 -44.65 13.24
CA ARG A 271 -6.93 -44.98 12.16
C ARG A 271 -5.68 -45.68 12.69
N ILE A 272 -5.18 -45.26 13.85
CA ILE A 272 -4.02 -45.88 14.50
C ILE A 272 -4.37 -47.31 14.92
N GLU A 273 -5.51 -47.51 15.58
CA GLU A 273 -5.99 -48.83 15.99
C GLU A 273 -6.11 -49.79 14.79
N GLN A 274 -6.79 -49.36 13.71
CA GLN A 274 -6.90 -50.14 12.47
C GLN A 274 -5.54 -50.47 11.83
N SER A 275 -4.55 -49.60 11.98
CA SER A 275 -3.19 -49.85 11.46
C SER A 275 -2.43 -50.89 12.29
N LEU A 276 -2.65 -50.91 13.62
CA LEU A 276 -2.05 -51.88 14.53
C LEU A 276 -2.67 -53.26 14.34
N ASP A 277 -3.99 -53.35 14.18
CA ASP A 277 -4.68 -54.62 13.92
C ASP A 277 -4.14 -55.29 12.65
N ARG A 278 -3.92 -54.50 11.58
CA ARG A 278 -3.31 -54.99 10.34
C ARG A 278 -1.87 -55.47 10.51
N LEU A 279 -1.12 -54.94 11.47
CA LEU A 279 0.25 -55.39 11.76
C LEU A 279 0.23 -56.71 12.53
N VAL A 280 -0.72 -56.88 13.46
CA VAL A 280 -0.93 -58.14 14.18
C VAL A 280 -1.42 -59.24 13.22
N GLU A 281 -2.38 -58.94 12.33
CA GLU A 281 -2.85 -59.90 11.32
C GLU A 281 -1.78 -60.24 10.26
N ARG A 282 -0.79 -59.37 10.07
CA ARG A 282 0.39 -59.61 9.24
C ARG A 282 1.49 -60.40 9.96
N GLU A 283 1.19 -61.02 11.11
CA GLU A 283 2.06 -62.05 11.66
C GLU A 283 2.38 -63.02 10.51
N PRO A 284 3.66 -63.09 10.09
CA PRO A 284 4.01 -63.77 8.85
C PRO A 284 3.49 -65.18 8.98
N PRO A 285 2.79 -65.73 7.95
CA PRO A 285 2.38 -67.12 7.97
C PRO A 285 3.64 -67.87 8.38
N GLN A 286 3.55 -68.55 9.54
CA GLN A 286 4.65 -69.30 10.13
C GLN A 286 5.40 -69.87 8.96
N ARG A 287 6.65 -69.44 8.77
CA ARG A 287 7.54 -70.02 7.78
C ARG A 287 7.68 -71.46 8.23
N ASP A 288 6.69 -72.26 7.84
CA ASP A 288 6.70 -73.68 7.99
C ASP A 288 8.02 -74.06 7.38
N GLY A 289 8.81 -74.77 8.18
CA GLY A 289 10.20 -75.08 7.94
C GLY A 289 10.37 -76.05 6.78
N GLY A 290 9.62 -75.84 5.69
CA GLY A 290 9.88 -76.27 4.33
C GLY A 290 11.28 -75.84 3.96
N ARG A 291 12.23 -76.62 4.47
CA ARG A 291 13.56 -76.87 3.91
C ARG A 291 13.37 -76.78 2.41
N ARG A 292 13.78 -75.66 1.82
CA ARG A 292 14.00 -75.63 0.38
C ARG A 292 14.89 -76.83 0.11
N PRO A 293 14.45 -77.82 -0.68
CA PRO A 293 15.29 -78.96 -0.99
C PRO A 293 16.57 -78.37 -1.56
N ARG A 294 17.68 -78.69 -0.88
CA ARG A 294 19.04 -78.40 -1.33
C ARG A 294 19.08 -78.96 -2.75
N ARG A 295 19.01 -78.10 -3.76
CA ARG A 295 19.15 -78.48 -5.16
C ARG A 295 20.61 -78.91 -5.32
N GLY A 296 20.86 -80.18 -5.00
CA GLY A 296 22.00 -80.90 -5.49
C GLY A 296 21.84 -81.03 -6.99
N GLY A 297 22.48 -80.12 -7.73
CA GLY A 297 23.10 -80.46 -9.00
C GLY A 297 24.58 -80.18 -8.77
N GLY A 298 25.50 -81.15 -8.80
CA GLY A 298 25.50 -82.36 -9.58
C GLY A 298 26.31 -82.12 -10.84
N GLY A 299 27.61 -82.43 -10.74
CA GLY A 299 28.52 -82.96 -11.76
C GLY A 299 28.54 -82.34 -13.17
N GLY A 300 29.74 -81.90 -13.57
CA GLY A 300 30.14 -81.56 -14.93
C GLY A 300 31.45 -80.80 -14.90
#